data_AF-A0A1Y4AQ19-F1
#
_entry.id   AF-A0A1Y4AQ19-F1
#
_cell.length_a   1.000
_cell.length_b   1.000
_cell.length_c   1.000
_cell.angle_alpha   90.00
_cell.angle_beta   90.00
_cell.angle_gamma   90.00
#
_symmetry.space_group_name_H-M   'P 1'
#
loop_
_entity.id
_entity.type
_entity.pdbx_description
1 polymer ?
#
loop_
_entity_poly.entity_id
_entity_poly.type
_entity_poly.pdbx_seq_one_letter_code
_entity_poly.pdbx_strand_id
1 'polypeptide(L)'
;MKKILSIFLFAVLCGGLHAVKAQQTERSTRVEKVAVKTNLLYWATTTPNAGFEFGLGKKTTLDISGGYNPWTLNSDKNRKVKHFLVKPEFRYWLCERFQGHFFGVHAGYGEYNISAVHIPLINTSGDNRYQGWGAGVGISYGYSWILGRRWNLEATIGVGYVYFDYKRYDCVTCGPFREAGTKHYFGPTKLGISLIYMIK
;
A
#
# COMPACT_ATOMS: atom_id res chain seq x y z
N MET A 1 -36.65 24.69 20.82
CA MET A 1 -36.72 23.45 19.99
C MET A 1 -35.92 23.73 18.72
N LYS A 2 -34.60 23.47 18.74
CA LYS A 2 -33.92 22.32 18.12
C LYS A 2 -34.13 22.17 16.60
N LYS A 3 -33.07 22.59 15.87
CA LYS A 3 -32.45 21.95 14.69
C LYS A 3 -33.12 22.11 13.32
N ILE A 4 -32.63 23.06 12.52
CA ILE A 4 -32.57 22.94 11.06
C ILE A 4 -31.08 22.70 10.74
N LEU A 5 -30.76 21.42 10.55
CA LEU A 5 -29.41 20.91 10.36
C LEU A 5 -29.22 20.55 8.88
N SER A 6 -28.29 21.25 8.24
CA SER A 6 -27.40 20.78 7.17
C SER A 6 -27.97 19.76 6.16
N ILE A 7 -28.44 20.25 5.01
CA ILE A 7 -28.48 19.47 3.78
C ILE A 7 -27.98 20.35 2.64
N PHE A 8 -26.67 20.63 2.59
CA PHE A 8 -25.98 21.12 1.39
C PHE A 8 -24.48 20.82 1.50
N LEU A 9 -24.09 19.54 1.48
CA LEU A 9 -22.71 19.16 1.16
C LEU A 9 -22.57 17.69 0.71
N PHE A 10 -23.33 17.28 -0.32
CA PHE A 10 -23.10 15.98 -0.97
C PHE A 10 -23.17 16.02 -2.50
N ALA A 11 -23.01 17.21 -3.09
CA ALA A 11 -23.10 17.43 -4.54
C ALA A 11 -21.75 17.67 -5.24
N VAL A 12 -20.62 17.37 -4.58
CA VAL A 12 -19.27 17.64 -5.14
C VAL A 12 -18.51 16.34 -5.49
N LEU A 13 -18.98 15.15 -5.11
CA LEU A 13 -18.17 13.92 -5.19
C LEU A 13 -18.18 13.13 -6.51
N CYS A 14 -19.14 13.32 -7.43
CA CYS A 14 -19.04 12.78 -8.80
C CYS A 14 -19.61 13.80 -9.82
N GLY A 15 -19.37 15.12 -9.64
CA GLY A 15 -19.98 16.25 -10.37
C GLY A 15 -20.66 15.97 -11.73
N GLY A 16 -21.95 16.34 -11.82
CA GLY A 16 -22.67 16.57 -13.09
C GLY A 16 -24.00 15.85 -13.24
N LEU A 17 -25.10 16.62 -13.23
CA LEU A 17 -26.41 16.23 -13.77
C LEU A 17 -26.27 15.77 -15.23
N HIS A 18 -26.71 14.56 -15.55
CA HIS A 18 -27.59 14.29 -16.70
C HIS A 18 -28.25 12.93 -16.48
N ALA A 19 -29.56 12.96 -16.23
CA ALA A 19 -30.40 11.78 -16.35
C ALA A 19 -30.72 11.57 -17.83
N VAL A 20 -30.21 10.50 -18.43
CA VAL A 20 -30.89 9.78 -19.52
C VAL A 20 -30.76 8.30 -19.22
N LYS A 21 -31.88 7.66 -18.90
CA LYS A 21 -32.01 6.20 -18.88
C LYS A 21 -32.02 5.72 -20.33
N ALA A 22 -31.02 4.91 -20.69
CA ALA A 22 -31.11 3.99 -21.82
C ALA A 22 -30.66 2.62 -21.32
N GLN A 23 -31.60 1.68 -21.29
CA GLN A 23 -31.36 0.29 -20.91
C GLN A 23 -30.95 -0.47 -22.17
N GLN A 24 -29.65 -0.58 -22.42
CA GLN A 24 -29.08 -1.59 -23.30
C GLN A 24 -28.37 -2.62 -22.42
N THR A 25 -29.02 -3.78 -22.23
CA THR A 25 -28.37 -4.97 -21.69
C THR A 25 -27.52 -5.58 -22.80
N GLU A 26 -26.41 -4.93 -23.13
CA GLU A 26 -25.33 -5.63 -23.79
C GLU A 26 -24.70 -6.58 -22.77
N ARG A 27 -24.55 -7.84 -23.17
CA ARG A 27 -23.80 -8.85 -22.41
C ARG A 27 -22.34 -8.39 -22.38
N SER A 28 -22.02 -7.51 -21.42
CA SER A 28 -20.69 -6.97 -21.23
C SER A 28 -19.78 -8.14 -20.94
N THR A 29 -19.03 -8.59 -21.96
CA THR A 29 -17.77 -9.28 -21.75
C THR A 29 -17.01 -8.38 -20.80
N ARG A 30 -16.91 -8.80 -19.54
CA ARG A 30 -16.27 -8.04 -18.48
C ARG A 30 -14.80 -7.98 -18.87
N VAL A 31 -14.39 -6.99 -19.67
CA VAL A 31 -13.00 -6.85 -20.09
C VAL A 31 -12.21 -6.68 -18.80
N GLU A 32 -11.52 -7.73 -18.42
CA GLU A 32 -10.60 -7.73 -17.30
C GLU A 32 -9.53 -6.71 -17.66
N LYS A 33 -9.60 -5.54 -17.02
CA LYS A 33 -8.52 -4.55 -17.19
C LYS A 33 -7.48 -4.94 -16.16
N VAL A 34 -6.28 -5.15 -16.62
CA VAL A 34 -5.10 -5.35 -15.80
C VAL A 34 -4.31 -4.05 -15.83
N ALA A 35 -3.80 -3.63 -14.68
CA ALA A 35 -2.88 -2.52 -14.58
C ALA A 35 -1.58 -2.99 -13.92
N VAL A 36 -0.46 -2.41 -14.33
CA VAL A 36 0.80 -2.51 -13.60
C VAL A 36 1.09 -1.19 -12.90
N LYS A 37 1.72 -1.26 -11.74
CA LYS A 37 2.01 -0.06 -10.96
C LYS A 37 3.35 -0.13 -10.26
N THR A 38 3.87 1.04 -9.93
CA THR A 38 5.03 1.19 -9.06
C THR A 38 4.85 2.41 -8.16
N ASN A 39 5.23 2.28 -6.90
CA ASN A 39 5.15 3.33 -5.88
C ASN A 39 6.47 4.12 -5.85
N LEU A 40 6.38 5.39 -6.23
CA LEU A 40 7.50 6.33 -6.29
C LEU A 40 8.10 6.60 -4.91
N LEU A 41 7.32 6.52 -3.83
CA LEU A 41 7.83 6.68 -2.46
C LEU A 41 8.73 5.51 -2.03
N TYR A 42 8.47 4.30 -2.52
CA TYR A 42 9.36 3.16 -2.26
C TYR A 42 10.67 3.29 -3.04
N TRP A 43 10.65 3.88 -4.24
CA TRP A 43 11.88 4.20 -4.96
C TRP A 43 12.74 5.21 -4.21
N ALA A 44 12.15 6.15 -3.46
CA ALA A 44 12.89 7.07 -2.60
C ALA A 44 13.65 6.36 -1.46
N THR A 45 13.24 5.16 -1.05
CA THR A 45 13.97 4.29 -0.11
C THR A 45 14.87 3.29 -0.82
N THR A 46 15.19 3.55 -2.09
CA THR A 46 15.92 2.68 -3.02
C THR A 46 15.25 1.36 -3.33
N THR A 47 13.99 1.12 -2.94
CA THR A 47 13.31 -0.19 -3.02
C THR A 47 12.52 -0.39 -4.32
N PRO A 48 13.01 -1.17 -5.33
CA PRO A 48 12.19 -1.60 -6.44
C PRO A 48 10.96 -2.31 -5.92
N ASN A 49 9.86 -1.94 -6.54
CA ASN A 49 8.55 -2.40 -6.18
C ASN A 49 7.66 -2.36 -7.42
N ALA A 50 6.75 -3.30 -7.49
CA ALA A 50 5.81 -3.43 -8.58
C ALA A 50 4.50 -4.01 -8.03
N GLY A 51 3.43 -3.81 -8.77
CA GLY A 51 2.17 -4.47 -8.49
C GLY A 51 1.34 -4.66 -9.74
N PHE A 52 0.41 -5.60 -9.64
CA PHE A 52 -0.62 -5.84 -10.63
C PHE A 52 -1.98 -5.55 -9.99
N GLU A 53 -2.85 -4.86 -10.71
CA GLU A 53 -4.21 -4.63 -10.28
C GLU A 53 -5.21 -5.14 -11.32
N PHE A 54 -6.12 -6.00 -10.87
CA PHE A 54 -7.10 -6.69 -11.70
C PHE A 54 -8.49 -6.13 -11.44
N GLY A 55 -9.19 -5.72 -12.50
CA GLY A 55 -10.59 -5.33 -12.40
C GLY A 55 -11.52 -6.52 -12.21
N LEU A 56 -12.12 -6.65 -11.03
CA LEU A 56 -13.05 -7.72 -10.69
C LEU A 56 -14.50 -7.40 -11.10
N GLY A 57 -14.85 -6.11 -11.16
CA GLY A 57 -16.20 -5.62 -11.49
C GLY A 57 -16.19 -4.17 -11.92
N LYS A 58 -17.36 -3.53 -12.04
CA LYS A 58 -17.45 -2.09 -12.41
C LYS A 58 -16.80 -1.17 -11.37
N LYS A 59 -16.85 -1.56 -10.10
CA LYS A 59 -16.39 -0.76 -8.95
C LYS A 59 -15.40 -1.49 -8.05
N THR A 60 -14.87 -2.63 -8.48
CA THR A 60 -14.02 -3.46 -7.62
C THR A 60 -12.76 -3.88 -8.35
N THR A 61 -11.64 -3.85 -7.63
CA THR A 61 -10.34 -4.31 -8.11
C THR A 61 -9.62 -5.12 -7.03
N LEU A 62 -8.70 -5.97 -7.45
CA LEU A 62 -7.73 -6.65 -6.59
C LEU A 62 -6.33 -6.20 -6.96
N ASP A 63 -5.65 -5.56 -6.03
CA ASP A 63 -4.27 -5.07 -6.15
C ASP A 63 -3.34 -6.05 -5.44
N ILE A 64 -2.29 -6.53 -6.11
CA ILE A 64 -1.24 -7.34 -5.51
C ILE A 64 0.07 -6.61 -5.78
N SER A 65 0.63 -6.01 -4.72
CA SER A 65 1.85 -5.21 -4.80
C SER A 65 2.93 -5.76 -3.90
N GLY A 66 4.18 -5.57 -4.28
CA GLY A 66 5.32 -5.99 -3.47
C GLY A 66 6.58 -5.21 -3.79
N GLY A 67 7.56 -5.31 -2.90
CA GLY A 67 8.84 -4.65 -3.03
C GLY A 67 9.96 -5.50 -2.45
N TYR A 68 11.17 -5.31 -2.96
CA TYR A 68 12.36 -6.03 -2.51
C TYR A 68 13.54 -5.09 -2.38
N ASN A 69 14.19 -5.12 -1.22
CA ASN A 69 15.37 -4.35 -0.88
C ASN A 69 16.53 -5.31 -0.52
N PRO A 70 17.51 -5.52 -1.42
CA PRO A 70 18.70 -6.32 -1.14
C PRO A 70 19.90 -5.54 -0.59
N TRP A 71 19.85 -4.20 -0.51
CA TRP A 71 21.09 -3.40 -0.35
C TRP A 71 21.63 -3.40 1.08
N THR A 72 22.95 -3.42 1.15
CA THR A 72 23.69 -2.97 2.33
C THR A 72 24.18 -1.55 2.03
N LEU A 73 23.68 -0.57 2.77
CA LEU A 73 23.96 0.86 2.56
C LEU A 73 25.39 1.25 2.97
N ASN A 74 25.97 0.55 3.94
CA ASN A 74 27.39 0.68 4.31
C ASN A 74 27.88 -0.68 4.84
N SER A 75 28.85 -1.28 4.14
CA SER A 75 29.36 -2.61 4.47
C SER A 75 30.16 -2.64 5.78
N ASP A 76 31.01 -1.65 6.02
CA ASP A 76 31.87 -1.59 7.20
C ASP A 76 31.06 -1.50 8.51
N LYS A 77 29.96 -0.76 8.47
CA LYS A 77 29.01 -0.62 9.59
C LYS A 77 27.85 -1.61 9.50
N ASN A 78 27.84 -2.51 8.52
CA ASN A 78 26.72 -3.41 8.18
C ASN A 78 25.34 -2.71 8.22
N ARG A 79 25.29 -1.45 7.76
CA ARG A 79 24.07 -0.63 7.74
C ARG A 79 23.19 -1.12 6.60
N LYS A 80 21.99 -1.61 6.91
CA LYS A 80 21.10 -2.21 5.90
C LYS A 80 19.64 -2.18 6.33
N VAL A 81 18.76 -2.17 5.33
CA VAL A 81 17.30 -2.27 5.50
C VAL A 81 16.80 -3.30 4.50
N LYS A 82 17.32 -4.53 4.58
CA LYS A 82 16.95 -5.58 3.63
C LYS A 82 15.57 -6.09 3.96
N HIS A 83 14.71 -6.20 2.97
CA HIS A 83 13.37 -6.75 3.17
C HIS A 83 12.73 -7.19 1.87
N PHE A 84 11.74 -8.06 1.97
CA PHE A 84 10.70 -8.16 0.94
C PHE A 84 9.35 -7.92 1.57
N LEU A 85 8.38 -7.51 0.76
CA LEU A 85 7.01 -7.32 1.18
C LEU A 85 6.10 -7.73 0.04
N VAL A 86 5.01 -8.43 0.35
CA VAL A 86 3.86 -8.61 -0.52
C VAL A 86 2.62 -8.11 0.20
N LYS A 87 1.73 -7.44 -0.53
CA LYS A 87 0.55 -6.77 0.00
C LYS A 87 -0.61 -6.87 -1.00
N PRO A 88 -1.48 -7.89 -0.86
CA PRO A 88 -2.77 -7.91 -1.52
C PRO A 88 -3.74 -6.90 -0.90
N GLU A 89 -4.56 -6.26 -1.73
CA GLU A 89 -5.59 -5.32 -1.34
C GLU A 89 -6.82 -5.44 -2.23
N PHE A 90 -7.97 -5.71 -1.60
CA PHE A 90 -9.25 -5.57 -2.27
C PHE A 90 -9.68 -4.11 -2.21
N ARG A 91 -10.10 -3.55 -3.34
CA ARG A 91 -10.49 -2.13 -3.43
C ARG A 91 -11.90 -1.97 -3.97
N TYR A 92 -12.64 -1.05 -3.37
CA TYR A 92 -13.94 -0.58 -3.81
C TYR A 92 -13.87 0.89 -4.23
N TRP A 93 -14.27 1.16 -5.47
CA TRP A 93 -14.25 2.47 -6.12
C TRP A 93 -15.62 3.14 -6.04
N LEU A 94 -15.67 4.44 -5.77
CA LEU A 94 -16.95 5.14 -5.58
C LEU A 94 -17.72 5.34 -6.89
N CYS A 95 -17.03 5.74 -7.97
CA CYS A 95 -17.64 5.91 -9.29
C CYS A 95 -17.31 4.67 -10.19
N GLU A 96 -16.17 4.62 -10.92
CA GLU A 96 -15.74 3.49 -11.77
C GLU A 96 -14.33 3.02 -11.36
N ARG A 97 -14.02 1.73 -11.52
CA ARG A 97 -12.67 1.21 -11.23
C ARG A 97 -11.57 1.96 -12.00
N PHE A 98 -10.41 2.12 -11.35
CA PHE A 98 -9.26 2.87 -11.87
C PHE A 98 -9.49 4.38 -12.06
N GLN A 99 -10.51 4.97 -11.42
CA GLN A 99 -10.78 6.41 -11.51
C GLN A 99 -11.36 6.98 -10.21
N GLY A 100 -10.76 8.07 -9.72
CA GLY A 100 -11.25 8.82 -8.58
C GLY A 100 -11.04 8.09 -7.24
N HIS A 101 -12.01 8.24 -6.34
CA HIS A 101 -11.91 7.76 -4.96
C HIS A 101 -12.09 6.24 -4.85
N PHE A 102 -11.29 5.61 -3.99
CA PHE A 102 -11.47 4.23 -3.56
C PHE A 102 -11.16 4.02 -2.08
N PHE A 103 -11.73 2.96 -1.53
CA PHE A 103 -11.41 2.39 -0.23
C PHE A 103 -10.86 0.99 -0.43
N GLY A 104 -9.92 0.57 0.42
CA GLY A 104 -9.35 -0.77 0.34
C GLY A 104 -9.27 -1.47 1.69
N VAL A 105 -9.19 -2.80 1.62
CA VAL A 105 -8.83 -3.67 2.74
C VAL A 105 -7.63 -4.48 2.28
N HIS A 106 -6.53 -4.37 3.02
CA HIS A 106 -5.26 -5.00 2.67
C HIS A 106 -4.77 -5.94 3.75
N ALA A 107 -4.04 -6.96 3.30
CA ALA A 107 -3.17 -7.76 4.13
C ALA A 107 -1.73 -7.60 3.64
N GLY A 108 -0.76 -7.83 4.49
CA GLY A 108 0.66 -7.78 4.10
C GLY A 108 1.47 -8.81 4.85
N TYR A 109 2.50 -9.31 4.18
CA TYR A 109 3.53 -10.18 4.76
C TYR A 109 4.89 -9.79 4.22
N GLY A 110 5.91 -9.80 5.06
CA GLY A 110 7.28 -9.56 4.63
C GLY A 110 8.30 -10.02 5.64
N GLU A 111 9.50 -10.29 5.16
CA GLU A 111 10.67 -10.54 6.00
C GLU A 111 11.63 -9.38 5.92
N TYR A 112 12.38 -9.16 7.00
CA TYR A 112 13.31 -8.06 7.09
C TYR A 112 14.58 -8.45 7.85
N ASN A 113 15.65 -7.74 7.50
CA ASN A 113 16.94 -7.76 8.17
C ASN A 113 17.45 -6.31 8.21
N ILE A 114 17.22 -5.67 9.34
CA ILE A 114 17.48 -4.25 9.58
C ILE A 114 18.63 -4.15 10.56
N SER A 115 19.61 -3.32 10.25
CA SER A 115 20.84 -3.21 11.05
C SER A 115 21.39 -1.80 10.94
N ALA A 116 21.80 -1.21 12.06
CA ALA A 116 22.32 0.15 12.16
C ALA A 116 21.40 1.25 11.58
N VAL A 117 20.09 1.07 11.72
CA VAL A 117 19.09 2.06 11.30
C VAL A 117 18.01 2.21 12.36
N HIS A 118 17.81 3.45 12.82
CA HIS A 118 16.67 3.81 13.66
C HIS A 118 15.45 4.08 12.79
N ILE A 119 14.38 3.31 12.99
CA ILE A 119 13.08 3.50 12.34
C ILE A 119 12.06 3.83 13.43
N PRO A 120 11.67 5.11 13.58
CA PRO A 120 10.82 5.56 14.68
C PRO A 120 9.49 4.80 14.79
N LEU A 121 8.85 4.51 13.66
CA LEU A 121 7.54 3.83 13.63
C LEU A 121 7.56 2.43 14.25
N ILE A 122 8.70 1.74 14.19
CA ILE A 122 8.86 0.38 14.74
C ILE A 122 9.89 0.32 15.87
N ASN A 123 10.34 1.45 16.41
CA ASN A 123 11.31 1.58 17.50
C ASN A 123 12.56 0.70 17.35
N THR A 124 13.13 0.56 16.15
CA THR A 124 14.43 -0.10 16.02
C THR A 124 15.52 0.81 16.58
N SER A 125 16.50 0.26 17.30
CA SER A 125 17.69 1.04 17.70
C SER A 125 18.77 0.99 16.61
N GLY A 126 19.57 2.05 16.48
CA GLY A 126 20.75 2.09 15.60
C GLY A 126 21.90 1.17 16.03
N ASP A 127 21.87 0.60 17.23
CA ASP A 127 22.98 -0.21 17.75
C ASP A 127 22.75 -1.72 17.63
N ASN A 128 21.54 -2.12 17.24
CA ASN A 128 21.14 -3.52 17.18
C ASN A 128 20.81 -3.96 15.75
N ARG A 129 20.89 -5.27 15.52
CA ARG A 129 20.36 -5.91 14.32
C ARG A 129 19.06 -6.62 14.65
N TYR A 130 18.04 -6.39 13.83
CA TYR A 130 16.73 -7.01 13.91
C TYR A 130 16.49 -7.85 12.66
N GLN A 131 16.20 -9.13 12.83
CA GLN A 131 15.85 -10.03 11.74
C GLN A 131 14.59 -10.79 12.09
N GLY A 132 13.64 -10.85 11.15
CA GLY A 132 12.35 -11.45 11.43
C GLY A 132 11.36 -11.31 10.30
N TRP A 133 10.10 -11.57 10.61
CA TRP A 133 8.99 -11.44 9.70
C TRP A 133 7.87 -10.62 10.34
N GLY A 134 7.03 -10.03 9.49
CA GLY A 134 5.85 -9.32 9.93
C GLY A 134 4.67 -9.62 9.03
N ALA A 135 3.49 -9.72 9.65
CA ALA A 135 2.22 -9.88 8.95
C ALA A 135 1.19 -8.92 9.53
N GLY A 136 0.30 -8.41 8.69
CA GLY A 136 -0.67 -7.43 9.15
C GLY A 136 -1.86 -7.27 8.23
N VAL A 137 -2.85 -6.57 8.73
CA VAL A 137 -4.08 -6.22 8.03
C VAL A 137 -4.41 -4.75 8.24
N GLY A 138 -5.09 -4.13 7.30
CA GLY A 138 -5.48 -2.72 7.43
C GLY A 138 -6.51 -2.30 6.41
N ILE A 139 -6.86 -1.03 6.50
CA ILE A 139 -7.74 -0.36 5.56
C ILE A 139 -7.00 0.80 4.90
N SER A 140 -7.40 1.14 3.68
CA SER A 140 -6.81 2.20 2.88
C SER A 140 -7.88 3.11 2.30
N TYR A 141 -7.47 4.33 2.01
CA TYR A 141 -8.18 5.27 1.17
C TYR A 141 -7.21 5.83 0.13
N GLY A 142 -7.69 6.00 -1.09
CA GLY A 142 -6.90 6.59 -2.15
C GLY A 142 -7.72 7.32 -3.20
N TYR A 143 -6.99 8.01 -4.07
CA TYR A 143 -7.53 8.73 -5.21
C TYR A 143 -6.64 8.51 -6.43
N SER A 144 -7.26 8.17 -7.56
CA SER A 144 -6.57 7.97 -8.85
C SER A 144 -6.94 9.06 -9.86
N TRP A 145 -5.93 9.82 -10.30
CA TRP A 145 -6.02 10.76 -11.40
C TRP A 145 -5.68 10.08 -12.74
N ILE A 146 -6.47 10.36 -13.77
CA ILE A 146 -6.18 9.92 -15.13
C ILE A 146 -5.24 10.96 -15.76
N LEU A 147 -4.02 10.56 -16.09
CA LEU A 147 -3.02 11.43 -16.73
C LEU A 147 -3.06 11.34 -18.26
N GLY A 148 -3.57 10.23 -18.81
CA GLY A 148 -3.67 10.03 -20.24
C GLY A 148 -4.40 8.73 -20.58
N ARG A 149 -4.29 8.27 -21.83
CA ARG A 149 -5.03 7.09 -22.32
C ARG A 149 -4.78 5.80 -21.54
N ARG A 150 -3.59 5.64 -20.97
CA ARG A 150 -3.17 4.43 -20.24
C ARG A 150 -2.43 4.72 -18.94
N TRP A 151 -2.22 5.98 -18.60
CA TRP A 151 -1.43 6.37 -17.44
C TRP A 151 -2.33 7.00 -16.39
N ASN A 152 -2.22 6.51 -15.16
CA ASN A 152 -2.82 7.12 -13.98
C ASN A 152 -1.76 7.42 -12.93
N LEU A 153 -2.05 8.42 -12.11
CA LEU A 153 -1.33 8.68 -10.86
C LEU A 153 -2.28 8.38 -9.70
N GLU A 154 -1.78 7.71 -8.66
CA GLU A 154 -2.58 7.34 -7.49
C GLU A 154 -1.90 7.82 -6.21
N ALA A 155 -2.65 8.49 -5.34
CA ALA A 155 -2.24 8.72 -3.95
C ALA A 155 -3.02 7.77 -3.03
N THR A 156 -2.34 7.17 -2.06
CA THR A 156 -2.97 6.25 -1.10
C THR A 156 -2.36 6.41 0.28
N ILE A 157 -3.22 6.36 1.29
CA ILE A 157 -2.84 6.23 2.70
C ILE A 157 -3.64 5.10 3.32
N GLY A 158 -3.06 4.39 4.29
CA GLY A 158 -3.75 3.33 5.01
C GLY A 158 -3.21 3.14 6.41
N VAL A 159 -4.11 2.70 7.28
CA VAL A 159 -3.85 2.41 8.69
C VAL A 159 -4.21 0.97 8.97
N GLY A 160 -3.50 0.34 9.89
CA GLY A 160 -3.74 -1.05 10.20
C GLY A 160 -2.91 -1.54 11.37
N TYR A 161 -2.99 -2.85 11.56
CA TYR A 161 -2.31 -3.58 12.60
C TYR A 161 -1.29 -4.53 11.98
N VAL A 162 -0.09 -4.56 12.56
CA VAL A 162 1.00 -5.44 12.14
C VAL A 162 1.56 -6.16 13.36
N TYR A 163 1.66 -7.47 13.23
CA TYR A 163 2.41 -8.34 14.12
C TYR A 163 3.82 -8.53 13.56
N PHE A 164 4.83 -8.37 14.41
CA PHE A 164 6.23 -8.63 14.09
C PHE A 164 6.77 -9.71 15.02
N ASP A 165 7.48 -10.67 14.45
CA ASP A 165 8.28 -11.66 15.15
C ASP A 165 9.74 -11.44 14.76
N TYR A 166 10.62 -11.25 15.75
CA TYR A 166 12.00 -10.90 15.47
C TYR A 166 13.00 -11.50 16.44
N LYS A 167 14.22 -11.69 15.93
CA LYS A 167 15.43 -11.94 16.69
C LYS A 167 16.26 -10.66 16.72
N ARG A 168 16.68 -10.26 17.92
CA ARG A 168 17.57 -9.13 18.16
C ARG A 168 18.98 -9.63 18.48
N TYR A 169 19.97 -8.96 17.89
CA TYR A 169 21.39 -9.22 18.13
C TYR A 169 22.04 -7.95 18.65
N ASP A 170 22.89 -8.11 19.67
CA ASP A 170 23.54 -7.01 20.40
C ASP A 170 24.56 -6.23 19.58
N CYS A 171 25.10 -6.84 18.54
CA CYS A 171 26.08 -6.22 17.68
C CYS A 171 25.62 -6.31 16.21
N VAL A 172 25.79 -5.18 15.54
CA VAL A 172 25.43 -4.93 14.14
C VAL A 172 26.17 -5.89 13.20
N THR A 173 27.40 -6.29 13.52
CA THR A 173 28.30 -7.12 12.69
C THR A 173 28.39 -8.56 13.20
N CYS A 174 28.71 -8.75 14.49
CA CYS A 174 29.03 -10.04 15.10
C CYS A 174 28.50 -10.06 16.54
N GLY A 175 27.19 -10.18 16.72
CA GLY A 175 26.57 -10.22 18.06
C GLY A 175 26.06 -11.62 18.39
N PRO A 176 26.19 -12.10 19.63
CA PRO A 176 25.39 -13.23 20.09
C PRO A 176 23.90 -12.89 19.93
N PHE A 177 23.09 -13.92 19.74
CA PHE A 177 21.64 -13.79 19.85
C PHE A 177 21.31 -13.22 21.24
N ARG A 178 20.57 -12.10 21.28
CA ARG A 178 20.19 -11.47 22.55
C ARG A 178 18.84 -12.01 23.01
N GLU A 179 17.83 -11.84 22.18
CA GLU A 179 16.44 -12.12 22.51
C GLU A 179 15.62 -12.36 21.25
N ALA A 180 14.62 -13.23 21.37
CA ALA A 180 13.50 -13.31 20.44
C ALA A 180 12.34 -12.54 21.07
N GLY A 181 11.63 -11.77 20.27
CA GLY A 181 10.55 -10.93 20.74
C GLY A 181 9.46 -10.80 19.70
N THR A 182 8.30 -10.40 20.18
CA THR A 182 7.15 -10.09 19.35
C THR A 182 6.77 -8.64 19.57
N LYS A 183 6.24 -7.99 18.54
CA LYS A 183 5.78 -6.61 18.63
C LYS A 183 4.47 -6.44 17.88
N HIS A 184 3.54 -5.77 18.54
CA HIS A 184 2.29 -5.35 17.95
C HIS A 184 2.38 -3.86 17.62
N TYR A 185 2.08 -3.53 16.38
CA TYR A 185 2.11 -2.17 15.86
C TYR A 185 0.74 -1.80 15.32
N PHE A 186 0.22 -0.65 15.72
CA PHE A 186 -0.96 -0.04 15.14
C PHE A 186 -0.63 1.37 14.66
N GLY A 187 -0.93 1.66 13.40
CA GLY A 187 -0.61 2.95 12.80
C GLY A 187 -0.61 2.92 11.27
N PRO A 188 0.10 3.86 10.62
CA PRO A 188 0.26 3.86 9.17
C PRO A 188 0.86 2.54 8.64
N THR A 189 0.12 1.83 7.79
CA THR A 189 0.55 0.56 7.15
C THR A 189 0.64 0.66 5.63
N LYS A 190 0.13 1.74 5.04
CA LYS A 190 0.24 2.02 3.62
C LYS A 190 0.42 3.53 3.39
N LEU A 191 1.35 3.86 2.52
CA LEU A 191 1.51 5.19 1.96
C LEU A 191 2.06 5.04 0.55
N GLY A 192 1.52 5.77 -0.42
CA GLY A 192 1.98 5.65 -1.79
C GLY A 192 1.62 6.83 -2.67
N ILE A 193 2.55 7.13 -3.57
CA ILE A 193 2.32 7.89 -4.79
C ILE A 193 2.71 6.94 -5.93
N SER A 194 1.72 6.36 -6.60
CA SER A 194 1.94 5.29 -7.58
C SER A 194 1.71 5.77 -8.98
N LEU A 195 2.65 5.45 -9.87
CA LEU A 195 2.46 5.56 -11.31
C LEU A 195 1.88 4.23 -11.82
N ILE A 196 0.79 4.31 -12.58
CA ILE A 196 0.00 3.15 -13.00
C ILE A 196 -0.09 3.16 -14.53
N TYR A 197 0.13 2.00 -15.15
CA TYR A 197 -0.06 1.76 -16.58
C TYR A 197 -1.11 0.68 -16.82
N MET A 198 -2.12 1.01 -17.64
CA MET A 198 -3.19 0.09 -18.03
C MET A 198 -2.74 -0.83 -19.18
N ILE A 199 -2.79 -2.14 -18.96
CA ILE A 199 -2.51 -3.17 -19.97
C ILE A 199 -3.73 -3.37 -20.86
N LYS A 200 -3.48 -3.63 -22.14
CA LYS A 200 -4.49 -3.90 -23.17
C LYS A 200 -4.79 -5.39 -23.26
#